data_AF-W2ZFH4-F1
#
_entry.id   AF-W2ZFH4-F1
#
_cell.length_a   1.000
_cell.length_b   1.000
_cell.length_c   1.000
_cell.angle_alpha   90.00
_cell.angle_beta   90.00
_cell.angle_gamma   90.00
#
_symmetry.space_group_name_H-M   'P 1'
#
loop_
_entity.id
_entity.type
_entity.pdbx_description
1 polymer ?
#
loop_
_entity_poly.entity_id
_entity_poly.type
_entity_poly.pdbx_seq_one_letter_code
_entity_poly.pdbx_strand_id
1 'polypeptide(L)'
;MLKHTYDAATSVQDQNAPPAKIAKSISVCEYCDKEFTTRGIPLHQKKCTKKQAHDKAAAKKTRSYKFSVINEDVHEEILSFLSNQTLTKMQMIIGDRYEQCEPELARYCCKCENDNPAIFSGMCRQCESDCHRYRFELADKRMALEKYGITKKDLYSIPQICGKRYDPIRLENYMIEKCGSKMEWVRYLAKRDVRRKKARATRKRNKEEGDVFPNSRYRVRRIGV
;
A
#
# COMPACT_ATOMS: atom_id res chain seq x y z
N MET A 1 58.95 -24.61 -42.65
CA MET A 1 57.52 -24.23 -42.71
C MET A 1 57.35 -23.25 -43.88
N LEU A 2 56.61 -23.70 -44.91
CA LEU A 2 55.92 -23.03 -46.05
C LEU A 2 56.41 -21.62 -46.48
N LYS A 3 57.09 -21.40 -47.62
CA LYS A 3 56.65 -21.36 -49.06
C LYS A 3 55.46 -20.41 -49.32
N HIS A 4 55.68 -19.21 -49.91
CA HIS A 4 55.60 -18.82 -51.35
C HIS A 4 54.15 -18.93 -51.92
N THR A 5 53.51 -17.96 -52.59
CA THR A 5 53.83 -17.12 -53.80
C THR A 5 52.81 -15.95 -53.92
N TYR A 6 53.10 -14.69 -54.32
CA TYR A 6 53.25 -14.09 -55.70
C TYR A 6 52.23 -14.66 -56.73
N ASP A 7 51.49 -13.95 -57.61
CA ASP A 7 51.55 -12.58 -58.19
C ASP A 7 50.27 -12.23 -59.00
N ALA A 8 50.09 -10.91 -59.25
CA ALA A 8 49.62 -10.22 -60.47
C ALA A 8 48.20 -10.36 -61.11
N ALA A 9 47.56 -9.17 -61.24
CA ALA A 9 46.85 -8.53 -62.38
C ALA A 9 45.94 -9.37 -63.32
N THR A 10 44.74 -8.92 -63.74
CA THR A 10 44.55 -7.83 -64.74
C THR A 10 43.04 -7.51 -64.94
N SER A 11 42.69 -6.20 -65.02
CA SER A 11 41.72 -5.47 -65.88
C SER A 11 40.69 -6.25 -66.76
N VAL A 12 39.44 -5.85 -67.10
CA VAL A 12 38.78 -4.53 -67.34
C VAL A 12 37.26 -4.71 -67.58
N GLN A 13 36.47 -3.69 -67.18
CA GLN A 13 35.15 -3.16 -67.66
C GLN A 13 33.98 -4.08 -68.07
N ASP A 14 32.78 -3.83 -67.54
CA ASP A 14 31.78 -3.04 -68.29
C ASP A 14 30.68 -2.44 -67.39
N GLN A 15 30.26 -1.20 -67.70
CA GLN A 15 29.22 -0.44 -67.01
C GLN A 15 27.97 -0.38 -67.91
N ASN A 16 26.77 -0.71 -67.39
CA ASN A 16 25.53 0.07 -67.52
C ASN A 16 24.24 -0.65 -67.05
N ALA A 17 23.38 0.13 -66.34
CA ALA A 17 21.94 -0.03 -66.00
C ALA A 17 21.51 -0.85 -64.76
N PRO A 18 20.32 -0.57 -64.16
CA PRO A 18 19.74 0.67 -63.57
C PRO A 18 19.68 0.57 -62.01
N PRO A 19 19.29 1.62 -61.24
CA PRO A 19 19.45 1.57 -59.78
C PRO A 19 18.53 0.51 -59.16
N ALA A 20 19.14 -0.48 -58.53
CA ALA A 20 18.46 -1.53 -57.78
C ALA A 20 17.52 -0.89 -56.76
N LYS A 21 16.22 -1.17 -56.90
CA LYS A 21 15.19 -0.78 -55.94
C LYS A 21 15.66 -1.27 -54.57
N ILE A 22 15.93 -0.34 -53.65
CA ILE A 22 16.29 -0.62 -52.26
C ILE A 22 15.26 -1.61 -51.72
N ALA A 23 15.68 -2.86 -51.49
CA ALA A 23 14.83 -3.88 -50.93
C ALA A 23 14.37 -3.38 -49.56
N LYS A 24 13.07 -3.11 -49.43
CA LYS A 24 12.49 -2.73 -48.14
C LYS A 24 12.73 -3.92 -47.21
N SER A 25 13.48 -3.70 -46.14
CA SER A 25 13.67 -4.73 -45.12
C SER A 25 12.29 -5.07 -44.53
N ILE A 26 11.92 -6.34 -44.64
CA ILE A 26 10.67 -6.91 -44.14
C ILE A 26 11.02 -7.77 -42.92
N SER A 27 10.24 -7.62 -41.85
CA SER A 27 10.33 -8.43 -40.65
C SER A 27 8.97 -9.05 -40.32
N VAL A 28 9.01 -10.25 -39.74
CA VAL A 28 7.82 -11.02 -39.38
C VAL A 28 7.40 -10.67 -37.95
N CYS A 29 6.11 -10.48 -37.72
CA CYS A 29 5.56 -10.31 -36.38
C CYS A 29 5.54 -11.64 -35.62
N GLU A 30 6.32 -11.75 -34.55
CA GLU A 30 6.45 -12.94 -33.68
C GLU A 30 5.14 -13.47 -33.07
N TYR A 31 4.08 -12.66 -33.07
CA TYR A 31 2.78 -13.05 -32.49
C TYR A 31 1.76 -13.49 -33.53
N CYS A 32 1.91 -13.10 -34.80
CA CYS A 32 0.89 -13.35 -35.82
C CYS A 32 1.41 -13.79 -37.17
N ASP A 33 2.73 -13.89 -37.31
CA ASP A 33 3.45 -14.38 -38.48
C ASP A 33 3.22 -13.57 -39.76
N LYS A 34 2.69 -12.34 -39.62
CA LYS A 34 2.51 -11.41 -40.72
C LYS A 34 3.78 -10.60 -40.95
N GLU A 35 4.10 -10.40 -42.23
CA GLU A 35 5.22 -9.60 -42.70
C GLU A 35 4.90 -8.10 -42.70
N PHE A 36 5.82 -7.31 -42.18
CA PHE A 36 5.74 -5.85 -42.21
C PHE A 36 7.09 -5.26 -42.59
N THR A 37 7.08 -4.07 -43.19
CA THR A 37 8.31 -3.29 -43.29
C THR A 37 8.90 -3.05 -41.89
N THR A 38 10.22 -2.95 -41.77
CA THR A 38 10.88 -2.70 -40.48
C THR A 38 10.36 -1.44 -39.78
N ARG A 39 9.88 -0.43 -40.52
CA ARG A 39 9.21 0.76 -39.95
C ARG A 39 7.79 0.48 -39.46
N GLY A 40 7.07 -0.46 -40.07
CA GLY A 40 5.70 -0.80 -39.73
C GLY A 40 5.55 -1.78 -38.56
N ILE A 41 6.58 -2.57 -38.25
CA ILE A 41 6.50 -3.60 -37.21
C ILE A 41 6.20 -3.05 -35.80
N PRO A 42 6.76 -1.92 -35.32
CA PRO A 42 6.47 -1.43 -33.98
C PRO A 42 5.03 -0.92 -33.85
N LEU A 43 4.48 -0.34 -34.92
CA LEU A 43 3.08 0.11 -34.97
C LEU A 43 2.12 -1.07 -34.95
N HIS A 44 2.42 -2.11 -35.72
CA HIS A 44 1.63 -3.33 -35.73
C HIS A 44 1.66 -4.03 -34.37
N GLN A 45 2.84 -4.23 -33.78
CA GLN A 45 3.00 -4.91 -32.49
C GLN A 45 2.18 -4.24 -31.38
N LYS A 46 2.01 -2.91 -31.38
CA LYS A 46 1.14 -2.21 -30.41
C LYS A 46 -0.34 -2.57 -30.56
N LYS A 47 -0.79 -2.89 -31.77
CA LYS A 47 -2.20 -3.17 -32.10
C LYS A 47 -2.49 -4.65 -32.36
N CYS A 48 -1.49 -5.53 -32.25
CA CYS A 48 -1.65 -6.95 -32.55
C CYS A 48 -2.51 -7.65 -31.49
N THR A 49 -3.64 -8.21 -31.90
CA THR A 49 -4.58 -8.91 -31.01
C THR A 49 -3.99 -10.19 -30.42
N LYS A 50 -3.21 -10.95 -31.20
CA LYS A 50 -2.52 -12.16 -30.71
C LYS A 50 -1.47 -11.82 -29.64
N LYS A 51 -0.74 -10.70 -29.80
CA LYS A 51 0.13 -10.17 -28.74
C LYS A 51 -0.65 -9.85 -27.48
N GLN A 52 -1.75 -9.10 -27.60
CA GLN A 52 -2.58 -8.75 -26.44
C GLN A 52 -3.15 -10.00 -25.74
N ALA A 53 -3.54 -11.03 -26.49
CA ALA A 53 -3.99 -12.29 -25.92
C ALA A 53 -2.87 -13.03 -25.19
N HIS A 54 -1.67 -13.08 -25.79
CA HIS A 54 -0.47 -13.64 -25.17
C HIS A 54 -0.10 -12.89 -23.87
N ASP A 55 -0.05 -11.56 -23.91
CA ASP A 55 0.29 -10.72 -22.75
C ASP A 55 -0.76 -10.87 -21.64
N LYS A 56 -2.05 -10.97 -21.99
CA LYS A 56 -3.13 -11.30 -21.03
C LYS A 56 -2.98 -12.71 -20.45
N ALA A 57 -2.59 -13.70 -21.25
CA ALA A 57 -2.38 -15.07 -20.77
C ALA A 57 -1.13 -15.17 -19.88
N ALA A 58 -0.06 -14.45 -20.21
CA ALA A 58 1.15 -14.34 -19.41
C ALA A 58 0.89 -13.60 -18.09
N ALA A 59 0.11 -12.52 -18.12
CA ALA A 59 -0.31 -11.81 -16.91
C ALA A 59 -1.22 -12.66 -16.00
N LYS A 60 -2.06 -13.54 -16.56
CA LYS A 60 -2.84 -14.52 -15.80
C LYS A 60 -1.99 -15.63 -15.17
N LYS A 61 -0.78 -15.89 -15.70
CA LYS A 61 0.24 -16.75 -15.06
C LYS A 61 0.98 -16.01 -13.94
N THR A 62 0.31 -15.17 -13.15
CA THR A 62 0.73 -14.89 -11.77
C THR A 62 1.02 -16.24 -11.14
N ARG A 63 2.29 -16.53 -10.83
CA ARG A 63 2.70 -17.75 -10.16
C ARG A 63 2.01 -17.75 -8.79
N SER A 64 0.84 -18.36 -8.71
CA SER A 64 0.22 -18.72 -7.45
C SER A 64 1.14 -19.78 -6.84
N TYR A 65 1.99 -19.38 -5.90
CA TYR A 65 2.70 -20.33 -5.07
C TYR A 65 1.61 -21.04 -4.24
N LYS A 66 1.16 -22.21 -4.72
CA LYS A 66 0.25 -23.06 -3.96
C LYS A 66 1.10 -23.78 -2.92
N PHE A 67 1.34 -23.13 -1.79
CA PHE A 67 1.85 -23.81 -0.61
C PHE A 67 0.83 -24.88 -0.25
N SER A 68 1.22 -26.14 -0.34
CA SER A 68 0.35 -27.24 0.03
C SER A 68 0.55 -27.46 1.52
N VAL A 69 -0.47 -27.12 2.31
CA VAL A 69 -0.52 -27.49 3.72
C VAL A 69 -0.66 -29.00 3.78
N ILE A 70 0.40 -29.68 4.24
CA ILE A 70 0.42 -31.15 4.34
C ILE A 70 -0.32 -31.61 5.60
N ASN A 71 -0.39 -30.74 6.62
CA ASN A 71 -1.01 -31.00 7.90
C ASN A 71 -1.74 -29.73 8.36
N GLU A 72 -3.07 -29.80 8.45
CA GLU A 72 -3.94 -28.68 8.84
C GLU A 72 -3.67 -28.23 10.28
N ASP A 73 -3.42 -29.16 11.20
CA ASP A 73 -3.14 -28.83 12.61
C ASP A 73 -1.84 -28.02 12.74
N VAL A 74 -0.80 -28.40 11.99
CA VAL A 74 0.47 -27.67 11.95
C VAL A 74 0.29 -26.29 11.32
N HIS A 75 -0.58 -26.17 10.32
CA HIS A 75 -0.85 -24.89 9.68
C HIS A 75 -1.61 -23.95 10.61
N GLU A 76 -2.67 -24.41 11.29
CA GLU A 76 -3.38 -23.60 12.28
C GLU A 76 -2.47 -23.17 13.43
N GLU A 77 -1.60 -24.07 13.89
CA GLU A 77 -0.59 -23.74 14.90
C GLU A 77 0.37 -22.65 14.40
N ILE A 78 0.86 -22.74 13.15
CA ILE A 78 1.69 -21.68 12.54
C ILE A 78 0.94 -20.37 12.48
N LEU A 79 -0.32 -20.37 12.00
CA LEU A 79 -1.12 -19.16 11.90
C LEU A 79 -1.32 -18.49 13.26
N SER A 80 -1.42 -19.26 14.34
CA SER A 80 -1.58 -18.75 15.71
C SER A 80 -0.39 -17.89 16.19
N PHE A 81 0.82 -18.15 15.68
CA PHE A 81 2.02 -17.35 16.01
C PHE A 81 2.14 -16.08 15.18
N LEU A 82 1.37 -15.95 14.10
CA LEU A 82 1.47 -14.80 13.21
C LEU A 82 0.67 -13.62 13.76
N SER A 83 1.25 -12.43 13.68
CA SER A 83 0.53 -11.19 13.96
C SER A 83 -0.59 -10.99 12.94
N ASN A 84 -1.63 -10.25 13.32
CA ASN A 84 -2.71 -9.90 12.41
C ASN A 84 -2.20 -9.13 11.19
N GLN A 85 -1.19 -8.27 11.36
CA GLN A 85 -0.54 -7.59 10.25
C GLN A 85 0.14 -8.57 9.27
N THR A 86 0.84 -9.58 9.79
CA THR A 86 1.48 -10.61 8.95
C THR A 86 0.42 -11.46 8.24
N LEU A 87 -0.62 -11.89 8.95
CA LEU A 87 -1.76 -12.61 8.37
C LEU A 87 -2.47 -11.82 7.28
N THR A 88 -2.69 -10.51 7.49
CA THR A 88 -3.31 -9.64 6.49
C THR A 88 -2.45 -9.53 5.23
N LYS A 89 -1.13 -9.35 5.38
CA LYS A 89 -0.20 -9.32 4.24
C LYS A 89 -0.19 -10.67 3.50
N MET A 90 -0.16 -11.78 4.25
CA MET A 90 -0.18 -13.13 3.69
C MET A 90 -1.46 -13.37 2.89
N GLN A 91 -2.63 -13.01 3.44
CA GLN A 91 -3.92 -13.05 2.75
C GLN A 91 -3.94 -12.19 1.48
N MET A 92 -3.31 -11.01 1.47
CA MET A 92 -3.22 -10.19 0.26
C MET A 92 -2.35 -10.80 -0.84
N ILE A 93 -1.31 -11.54 -0.47
CA ILE A 93 -0.37 -12.17 -1.42
C ILE A 93 -0.95 -13.47 -1.97
N ILE A 94 -1.48 -14.31 -1.09
CA ILE A 94 -1.93 -15.67 -1.42
C ILE A 94 -3.38 -15.67 -1.93
N GLY A 95 -4.21 -14.74 -1.43
CA GLY A 95 -5.63 -14.65 -1.76
C GLY A 95 -6.54 -15.50 -0.87
N ASP A 96 -5.98 -16.29 0.04
CA ASP A 96 -6.71 -17.07 1.03
C ASP A 96 -7.34 -16.17 2.10
N ARG A 97 -8.45 -16.62 2.68
CA ARG A 97 -9.12 -15.91 3.79
C ARG A 97 -8.81 -16.61 5.10
N TYR A 98 -8.16 -15.90 6.02
CA TYR A 98 -7.97 -16.37 7.39
C TYR A 98 -9.03 -15.77 8.30
N GLU A 99 -9.76 -16.60 9.06
CA GLU A 99 -10.89 -16.13 9.89
C GLU A 99 -10.46 -15.16 11.00
N GLN A 100 -9.27 -15.38 11.54
CA GLN A 100 -8.65 -14.56 12.58
C GLN A 100 -8.04 -13.24 12.08
N CYS A 101 -8.13 -12.97 10.78
CA CYS A 101 -7.62 -11.75 10.17
C CYS A 101 -8.63 -10.60 10.34
N GLU A 102 -8.17 -9.50 10.94
CA GLU A 102 -8.83 -8.20 11.08
C GLU A 102 -8.05 -7.14 10.26
N PRO A 103 -8.27 -7.04 8.93
CA PRO A 103 -7.48 -6.17 8.04
C PRO A 103 -7.51 -4.68 8.43
N GLU A 104 -8.57 -4.21 9.07
CA GLU A 104 -8.70 -2.84 9.57
C GLU A 104 -7.68 -2.49 10.66
N LEU A 105 -7.08 -3.50 11.30
CA LEU A 105 -6.01 -3.35 12.28
C LEU A 105 -4.62 -3.45 11.62
N ALA A 106 -4.49 -3.93 10.38
CA ALA A 106 -3.18 -4.02 9.72
C ALA A 106 -2.52 -2.66 9.46
N ARG A 107 -3.27 -1.55 9.58
CA ARG A 107 -2.78 -0.17 9.46
C ARG A 107 -2.01 0.34 10.69
N TYR A 108 -1.98 -0.43 11.78
CA TYR A 108 -1.14 -0.14 12.94
C TYR A 108 0.34 -0.46 12.61
N CYS A 109 1.28 -0.10 13.50
CA CYS A 109 2.70 0.11 13.17
C CYS A 109 3.29 -0.92 12.18
N CYS A 110 3.48 -0.52 10.92
CA CYS A 110 3.90 -1.44 9.85
C CYS A 110 5.38 -1.84 9.86
N LYS A 111 6.19 -1.13 10.65
CA LYS A 111 7.66 -1.28 10.59
C LYS A 111 8.18 -2.53 11.31
N CYS A 112 7.58 -2.93 12.44
CA CYS A 112 8.03 -4.12 13.19
C CYS A 112 7.19 -5.37 12.94
N GLU A 113 6.23 -5.31 12.00
CA GLU A 113 5.32 -6.42 11.71
C GLU A 113 4.52 -6.93 12.92
N ASN A 114 4.46 -6.12 13.97
CA ASN A 114 3.72 -6.39 15.19
C ASN A 114 2.48 -5.50 15.23
N ASP A 115 1.42 -6.02 15.82
CA ASP A 115 0.17 -5.29 16.01
C ASP A 115 0.29 -4.30 17.17
N ASN A 116 1.10 -3.27 16.95
CA ASN A 116 1.40 -2.23 17.91
C ASN A 116 0.75 -0.92 17.46
N PRO A 117 0.11 -0.17 18.38
CA PRO A 117 -0.41 1.15 18.05
C PRO A 117 0.67 2.06 17.46
N ALA A 118 0.32 2.75 16.37
CA ALA A 118 1.17 3.77 15.77
C ALA A 118 1.04 5.08 16.55
N ILE A 119 1.96 5.30 17.50
CA ILE A 119 1.96 6.46 18.39
C ILE A 119 2.64 7.66 17.73
N PHE A 120 3.81 7.45 17.10
CA PHE A 120 4.71 8.50 16.63
C PHE A 120 4.91 8.41 15.11
N SER A 121 4.36 9.36 14.36
CA SER A 121 4.55 9.46 12.89
C SER A 121 4.34 8.13 12.12
N GLY A 122 3.37 7.31 12.55
CA GLY A 122 3.09 6.00 11.94
C GLY A 122 3.86 4.81 12.54
N MET A 123 4.76 5.05 13.49
CA MET A 123 5.54 4.05 14.20
C MET A 123 5.01 3.80 15.62
N CYS A 124 5.20 2.59 16.13
CA CYS A 124 5.03 2.30 17.55
C CYS A 124 6.21 2.83 18.35
N ARG A 125 6.06 2.87 19.68
CA ARG A 125 7.09 3.33 20.61
C ARG A 125 8.43 2.60 20.39
N GLN A 126 8.40 1.28 20.21
CA GLN A 126 9.62 0.49 20.03
C GLN A 126 10.31 0.80 18.68
N CYS A 127 9.53 0.86 17.59
CA CYS A 127 10.07 1.22 16.28
C CYS A 127 10.66 2.62 16.20
N GLU A 128 10.11 3.55 16.98
CA GLU A 128 10.62 4.90 17.13
C GLU A 128 11.91 4.91 17.96
N SER A 129 11.97 4.17 19.08
CA SER A 129 13.17 4.09 19.91
C SER A 129 14.38 3.53 19.17
N ASP A 130 14.13 2.61 18.23
CA ASP A 130 15.18 2.00 17.42
C ASP A 130 15.62 2.90 16.24
N CYS A 131 15.01 4.08 16.06
CA CYS A 131 15.42 5.04 15.03
C CYS A 131 16.55 5.95 15.55
N HIS A 132 17.67 6.02 14.84
CA HIS A 132 18.89 6.80 15.18
C HIS A 132 18.71 8.31 15.44
N ARG A 133 17.50 8.87 15.32
CA ARG A 133 17.17 10.27 15.63
C ARG A 133 16.55 10.47 17.01
N TYR A 134 16.57 9.46 17.86
CA TYR A 134 15.71 9.42 19.04
C TYR A 134 16.02 10.53 20.07
N ARG A 135 15.02 11.36 20.33
CA ARG A 135 14.85 12.14 21.54
C ARG A 135 13.68 11.48 22.27
N PHE A 136 13.91 10.93 23.47
CA PHE A 136 12.83 10.38 24.32
C PHE A 136 11.88 11.54 24.69
N GLU A 137 10.91 11.84 23.84
CA GLU A 137 9.97 12.92 24.08
C GLU A 137 8.86 12.39 24.99
N LEU A 138 8.85 12.90 26.23
CA LEU A 138 7.75 12.69 27.15
C LEU A 138 6.42 13.06 26.46
N ALA A 139 5.42 12.20 26.61
CA ALA A 139 4.12 12.41 25.99
C ALA A 139 3.41 13.60 26.63
N ASP A 140 2.95 14.54 25.81
CA ASP A 140 2.07 15.61 26.30
C ASP A 140 0.63 15.09 26.52
N LYS A 141 -0.20 15.92 27.16
CA LYS A 141 -1.61 15.61 27.39
C LYS A 141 -2.38 15.29 26.10
N ARG A 142 -2.06 15.96 24.99
CA ARG A 142 -2.75 15.76 23.72
C ARG A 142 -2.41 14.38 23.15
N MET A 143 -1.14 14.00 23.17
CA MET A 143 -0.64 12.70 22.73
C MET A 143 -1.27 11.56 23.54
N ALA A 144 -1.32 11.68 24.87
CA ALA A 144 -1.98 10.68 25.72
C ALA A 144 -3.47 10.47 25.35
N LEU A 145 -4.21 11.56 25.10
CA LEU A 145 -5.63 11.48 24.74
C LEU A 145 -5.88 11.02 23.30
N GLU A 146 -5.06 11.48 22.37
CA GLU A 146 -5.27 11.26 20.93
C GLU A 146 -4.64 9.97 20.44
N LYS A 147 -3.37 9.73 20.77
CA LYS A 147 -2.59 8.59 20.29
C LYS A 147 -2.80 7.36 21.16
N TYR A 148 -2.66 7.49 22.49
CA TYR A 148 -2.83 6.37 23.41
C TYR A 148 -4.31 6.06 23.70
N GLY A 149 -5.17 7.06 23.57
CA GLY A 149 -6.62 6.89 23.77
C GLY A 149 -7.07 6.77 25.21
N ILE A 150 -6.23 7.27 26.12
CA ILE A 150 -6.56 7.49 27.51
C ILE A 150 -7.69 8.51 27.60
N THR A 151 -8.62 8.32 28.53
CA THR A 151 -9.70 9.29 28.73
C THR A 151 -9.23 10.44 29.60
N LYS A 152 -9.89 11.60 29.53
CA LYS A 152 -9.55 12.73 30.41
C LYS A 152 -9.64 12.37 31.90
N LYS A 153 -10.57 11.49 32.27
CA LYS A 153 -10.76 11.05 33.66
C LYS A 153 -9.59 10.18 34.11
N ASP A 154 -9.24 9.19 33.30
CA ASP A 154 -8.12 8.27 33.60
C ASP A 154 -6.77 8.98 33.68
N LEU A 155 -6.60 10.06 32.92
CA LEU A 155 -5.37 10.83 32.88
C LEU A 155 -4.99 11.45 34.24
N TYR A 156 -5.95 11.65 35.14
CA TYR A 156 -5.69 12.10 36.51
C TYR A 156 -5.12 11.00 37.40
N SER A 157 -5.40 9.73 37.09
CA SER A 157 -4.91 8.57 37.83
C SER A 157 -3.49 8.17 37.44
N ILE A 158 -2.96 8.71 36.34
CA ILE A 158 -1.62 8.39 35.83
C ILE A 158 -0.63 9.45 36.33
N PRO A 159 0.42 9.06 37.08
CA PRO A 159 1.40 10.01 37.60
C PRO A 159 2.14 10.75 36.48
N GLN A 160 2.20 12.07 36.61
CA GLN A 160 2.99 12.95 35.74
C GLN A 160 4.44 12.94 36.21
N ILE A 161 5.40 13.06 35.28
CA ILE A 161 6.82 13.14 35.63
C ILE A 161 7.22 14.60 35.83
N CYS A 162 7.10 15.42 34.78
CA CYS A 162 7.59 16.80 34.79
C CYS A 162 6.70 17.67 33.89
N GLY A 163 6.35 18.87 34.35
CA GLY A 163 5.68 19.88 33.53
C GLY A 163 4.39 19.43 32.84
N LYS A 164 3.59 18.55 33.49
CA LYS A 164 2.36 17.95 32.93
C LYS A 164 2.60 17.01 31.73
N ARG A 165 3.79 16.43 31.63
CA ARG A 165 4.10 15.36 30.67
C ARG A 165 4.11 13.99 31.33
N TYR A 166 3.89 12.99 30.50
CA TYR A 166 3.69 11.60 30.88
C TYR A 166 4.80 10.74 30.30
N ASP A 167 5.14 9.67 31.02
CA ASP A 167 6.04 8.64 30.51
C ASP A 167 5.30 7.76 29.48
N PRO A 168 5.77 7.70 28.23
CA PRO A 168 5.22 6.81 27.21
C PRO A 168 5.07 5.35 27.65
N ILE A 169 6.00 4.84 28.47
CA ILE A 169 5.97 3.45 28.96
C ILE A 169 4.83 3.26 29.97
N ARG A 170 4.64 4.21 30.89
CA ARG A 170 3.52 4.17 31.84
C ARG A 170 2.17 4.24 31.14
N LEU A 171 2.05 5.07 30.10
CA LEU A 171 0.82 5.16 29.31
C LEU A 171 0.52 3.85 28.57
N GLU A 172 1.54 3.21 27.99
CA GLU A 172 1.42 1.91 27.34
C GLU A 172 1.01 0.83 28.33
N ASN A 173 1.69 0.71 29.47
CA ASN A 173 1.36 -0.27 30.51
C ASN A 173 -0.06 -0.09 31.04
N TYR A 174 -0.46 1.15 31.32
CA TYR A 174 -1.83 1.47 31.74
C TYR A 174 -2.87 1.00 30.72
N MET A 175 -2.62 1.25 29.42
CA MET A 175 -3.55 0.83 28.38
C MET A 175 -3.59 -0.68 28.18
N ILE A 176 -2.45 -1.36 28.31
CA ILE A 176 -2.40 -2.83 28.27
C ILE A 176 -3.16 -3.42 29.45
N GLU A 177 -2.96 -2.91 30.67
CA GLU A 177 -3.68 -3.35 31.86
C GLU A 177 -5.20 -3.11 31.71
N LYS A 178 -5.59 -1.93 31.23
CA LYS A 178 -6.99 -1.57 31.03
C LYS A 178 -7.69 -2.39 29.95
N CYS A 179 -6.99 -2.70 28.86
CA CYS A 179 -7.57 -3.43 27.72
C CYS A 179 -7.33 -4.95 27.82
N GLY A 180 -6.49 -5.42 28.74
CA GLY A 180 -6.13 -6.83 28.94
C GLY A 180 -4.97 -7.31 28.06
N SER A 181 -4.81 -6.75 26.85
CA SER A 181 -3.67 -7.05 25.99
C SER A 181 -3.35 -5.89 25.07
N LYS A 182 -2.20 -5.97 24.41
CA LYS A 182 -1.79 -5.00 23.39
C LYS A 182 -2.72 -5.03 22.17
N MET A 183 -3.18 -6.21 21.78
CA MET A 183 -4.14 -6.39 20.68
C MET A 183 -5.51 -5.81 21.01
N GLU A 184 -6.00 -6.03 22.22
CA GLU A 184 -7.26 -5.42 22.66
C GLU A 184 -7.17 -3.90 22.72
N TRP A 185 -6.01 -3.36 23.10
CA TRP A 185 -5.76 -1.93 23.02
C TRP A 185 -5.81 -1.41 21.57
N VAL A 186 -5.21 -2.13 20.61
CA VAL A 186 -5.31 -1.82 19.18
C VAL A 186 -6.77 -1.83 18.70
N ARG A 187 -7.55 -2.86 19.03
CA ARG A 187 -8.99 -2.94 18.72
C ARG A 187 -9.76 -1.78 19.33
N TYR A 188 -9.47 -1.42 20.58
CA TYR A 188 -10.07 -0.28 21.26
C TYR A 188 -9.83 1.04 20.49
N LEU A 189 -8.58 1.28 20.06
CA LEU A 189 -8.24 2.46 19.25
C LEU A 189 -8.97 2.46 17.92
N ALA A 190 -9.05 1.32 17.23
CA ALA A 190 -9.75 1.19 15.96
C ALA A 190 -11.23 1.53 16.08
N LYS A 191 -11.92 0.93 17.06
CA LYS A 191 -13.34 1.18 17.36
C LYS A 191 -13.57 2.66 17.68
N ARG A 192 -12.71 3.26 18.49
CA ARG A 192 -12.76 4.69 18.85
C ARG A 192 -12.62 5.59 17.62
N ASP A 193 -11.66 5.30 16.74
CA ASP A 193 -11.40 6.12 15.55
C ASP A 193 -12.52 6.01 14.52
N VAL A 194 -13.13 4.83 14.36
CA VAL A 194 -14.34 4.65 13.55
C VAL A 194 -15.48 5.52 14.09
N ARG A 195 -15.73 5.50 15.41
CA ARG A 195 -16.75 6.34 16.05
C ARG A 195 -16.47 7.83 15.83
N ARG A 196 -15.22 8.27 16.00
CA ARG A 196 -14.80 9.66 15.75
C ARG A 196 -14.99 10.07 14.29
N LYS A 197 -14.64 9.21 13.33
CA LYS A 197 -14.83 9.46 11.90
C LYS A 197 -16.31 9.61 11.56
N LYS A 198 -17.17 8.70 12.05
CA LYS A 198 -18.63 8.79 11.89
C LYS A 198 -19.17 10.11 12.46
N ALA A 199 -18.82 10.46 13.70
CA ALA A 199 -19.26 11.70 14.33
C ALA A 199 -18.81 12.96 13.56
N ARG A 200 -17.58 12.98 13.04
CA ARG A 200 -17.08 14.08 12.20
C ARG A 200 -17.84 14.18 10.88
N ALA A 201 -18.14 13.05 10.24
CA ALA A 201 -18.93 13.00 9.01
C ALA A 201 -20.35 13.54 9.23
N THR A 202 -21.01 13.14 10.33
CA THR A 202 -22.33 13.67 10.71
C THR A 202 -22.29 15.17 10.92
N ARG A 203 -21.30 15.69 11.67
CA ARG A 203 -21.17 17.15 11.89
C ARG A 203 -20.92 17.91 10.59
N LYS A 204 -20.11 17.36 9.68
CA LYS A 204 -19.86 17.95 8.37
C LYS A 204 -21.15 18.02 7.55
N ARG A 205 -21.89 16.91 7.47
CA ARG A 205 -23.20 16.85 6.78
C ARG A 205 -24.19 17.87 7.35
N ASN A 206 -24.33 17.93 8.69
CA ASN A 206 -25.25 18.90 9.32
C ASN A 206 -24.84 20.35 9.05
N LYS A 207 -23.54 20.64 8.93
CA LYS A 207 -23.05 21.97 8.57
C LYS A 207 -23.39 22.30 7.12
N GLU A 208 -23.15 21.37 6.20
CA GLU A 208 -23.50 21.51 4.78
C GLU A 208 -25.01 21.68 4.57
N GLU A 209 -25.84 20.92 5.28
CA GLU A 209 -27.31 21.06 5.27
C GLU A 209 -27.77 22.40 5.88
N GLY A 210 -27.15 22.84 6.98
CA GLY A 210 -27.45 24.14 7.60
C GLY A 210 -27.05 25.34 6.74
N ASP A 211 -25.95 25.23 6.00
CA ASP A 211 -25.47 26.25 5.06
C ASP A 211 -26.33 26.30 3.78
N VAL A 212 -27.05 25.21 3.44
CA VAL A 212 -28.02 25.14 2.31
C VAL A 212 -29.39 25.73 2.67
N PHE A 213 -29.70 25.94 3.96
CA PHE A 213 -30.90 26.65 4.42
C PHE A 213 -30.60 28.07 4.99
N PRO A 214 -30.08 29.03 4.20
CA PRO A 214 -30.08 30.42 4.62
C PRO A 214 -31.45 31.06 4.34
N ASN A 215 -32.07 31.62 5.37
CA ASN A 215 -33.26 32.52 5.33
C ASN A 215 -34.63 31.93 4.91
N SER A 216 -35.39 31.45 5.91
CA SER A 216 -36.87 31.61 5.91
C SER A 216 -37.41 32.38 7.13
N ARG A 217 -36.52 32.94 7.98
CA ARG A 217 -36.90 33.64 9.21
C ARG A 217 -36.73 35.15 9.16
N TYR A 218 -37.08 35.82 8.06
CA TYR A 218 -37.31 37.28 8.07
C TYR A 218 -38.29 37.72 6.98
N ARG A 219 -39.59 37.81 7.33
CA ARG A 219 -40.51 38.92 7.00
C ARG A 219 -41.95 38.56 7.38
N VAL A 220 -42.34 38.87 8.61
CA VAL A 220 -43.70 39.35 8.87
C VAL A 220 -43.54 40.68 9.58
N ARG A 221 -43.34 41.74 8.79
CA ARG A 221 -43.60 43.09 9.28
C ARG A 221 -45.11 43.21 9.42
N ARG A 222 -45.59 43.44 10.64
CA ARG A 222 -46.97 43.84 10.92
C ARG A 222 -47.30 45.03 10.02
N ILE A 223 -48.31 44.85 9.18
CA ILE A 223 -49.04 45.96 8.56
C ILE A 223 -49.94 46.51 9.66
N GLY A 224 -49.85 47.82 9.86
CA GLY A 224 -50.62 48.55 10.87
C GLY A 224 -52.12 48.61 10.55
N VAL A 225 -52.89 48.81 11.61
CA VAL A 225 -54.22 49.44 11.60
C VAL A 225 -54.12 50.64 12.52
#